data_AF-A0A7R9W6C3-F1
#
_entry.id   AF-A0A7R9W6C3-F1
#
_cell.length_a   1.000
_cell.length_b   1.000
_cell.length_c   1.000
_cell.angle_alpha   90.00
_cell.angle_beta   90.00
_cell.angle_gamma   90.00
#
_symmetry.space_group_name_H-M   'P 1'
#
loop_
_entity.id
_entity.type
_entity.pdbx_description
1 polymer ?
#
loop_
_entity_poly.entity_id
_entity_poly.type
_entity_poly.pdbx_seq_one_letter_code
_entity_poly.pdbx_strand_id
1 'polypeptide(L)'
;MELILAVFEQCGEAFRTGDKFIYAVQNYLCVSLLKNCMSNHTEVAFLSLKIFLLLVYKFKNHLKSEIEVFVANIFLRVLESPNSSFEQKSLVLEALRALCSDPTMLTQI
;
A
#
# COMPACT_ATOMS: atom_id res chain seq x y z
N MET A 1 -10.21 -6.56 7.29
CA MET A 1 -8.92 -6.43 6.56
C MET A 1 -7.74 -7.03 7.33
N GLU A 2 -7.84 -7.22 8.65
CA GLU A 2 -6.75 -7.80 9.46
C GLU A 2 -6.33 -9.22 9.05
N LEU A 3 -7.27 -10.06 8.60
CA LEU A 3 -6.96 -11.39 8.06
C LEU A 3 -6.00 -11.34 6.85
N ILE A 4 -6.14 -10.34 5.99
CA ILE A 4 -5.24 -10.16 4.84
C ILE A 4 -3.85 -9.82 5.36
N LEU A 5 -3.77 -8.89 6.32
CA LEU A 5 -2.51 -8.45 6.91
C LEU A 5 -1.77 -9.62 7.57
N ALA A 6 -2.48 -10.44 8.36
CA ALA A 6 -1.92 -11.64 9.00
C ALA A 6 -1.43 -12.69 7.98
N VAL A 7 -2.17 -12.93 6.90
CA VAL A 7 -1.75 -13.84 5.82
C VAL A 7 -0.47 -13.33 5.17
N PHE A 8 -0.40 -12.02 4.89
CA PHE A 8 0.78 -11.44 4.27
C PHE A 8 1.99 -11.38 5.20
N GLU A 9 1.81 -11.25 6.51
CA GLU A 9 2.91 -11.33 7.47
C GLU A 9 3.54 -12.74 7.53
N GLN A 10 2.71 -13.79 7.46
CA GLN A 10 3.13 -15.18 7.66
C GLN A 10 3.44 -15.95 6.36
N CYS A 11 3.12 -15.42 5.18
CA CYS A 11 3.32 -16.14 3.93
C CYS A 11 4.81 -16.24 3.50
N GLY A 12 5.22 -17.46 3.11
CA GLY A 12 6.58 -17.80 2.66
C GLY A 12 6.89 -17.44 1.19
N GLU A 13 8.09 -17.79 0.70
CA GLU A 13 8.58 -17.41 -0.64
C GLU A 13 7.69 -17.84 -1.82
N ALA A 14 6.98 -18.97 -1.70
CA ALA A 14 6.09 -19.44 -2.77
C ALA A 14 4.96 -18.45 -3.11
N PHE A 15 4.55 -17.63 -2.13
CA PHE A 15 3.59 -16.55 -2.39
C PHE A 15 4.22 -15.42 -3.21
N ARG A 16 5.53 -15.19 -3.10
CA ARG A 16 6.21 -14.10 -3.80
C ARG A 16 6.53 -14.42 -5.26
N THR A 17 6.61 -15.69 -5.63
CA THR A 17 7.06 -16.14 -6.95
C THR A 17 5.98 -16.84 -7.77
N GLY A 18 4.84 -17.20 -7.17
CA GLY A 18 3.77 -17.88 -7.90
C GLY A 18 2.96 -16.93 -8.79
N ASP A 19 2.96 -17.17 -10.11
CA ASP A 19 2.27 -16.33 -11.10
C ASP A 19 0.79 -16.11 -10.80
N LYS A 20 0.07 -17.15 -10.36
CA LYS A 20 -1.35 -17.04 -9.99
C LYS A 20 -1.55 -16.12 -8.79
N PHE A 21 -0.61 -16.11 -7.86
CA PHE A 21 -0.69 -15.27 -6.68
C PHE A 21 -0.33 -13.82 -7.01
N ILE A 22 0.74 -13.61 -7.77
CA ILE A 22 1.11 -12.28 -8.28
C ILE A 22 -0.07 -11.67 -9.05
N TYR A 23 -0.69 -12.45 -9.95
CA TYR A 23 -1.88 -12.04 -10.68
C TYR A 23 -3.01 -11.62 -9.74
N ALA A 24 -3.28 -12.41 -8.70
CA ALA A 24 -4.35 -12.10 -7.75
C ALA A 24 -4.06 -10.83 -6.93
N VAL A 25 -2.79 -10.60 -6.56
CA VAL A 25 -2.36 -9.37 -5.88
C VAL A 25 -2.59 -8.17 -6.78
N GLN A 26 -2.07 -8.20 -8.01
CA GLN A 26 -2.17 -7.10 -8.97
C GLN A 26 -3.63 -6.76 -9.31
N ASN A 27 -4.42 -7.77 -9.70
CA ASN A 27 -5.71 -7.56 -10.34
C ASN A 27 -6.89 -7.50 -9.37
N TYR A 28 -6.76 -8.07 -8.17
CA TYR A 28 -7.85 -8.05 -7.18
C TYR A 28 -7.49 -7.25 -5.94
N LEU A 29 -6.36 -7.56 -5.30
CA LEU A 29 -6.02 -6.96 -4.02
C LEU A 29 -5.66 -5.48 -4.16
N CYS A 30 -4.74 -5.13 -5.04
CA CYS A 30 -4.34 -3.73 -5.26
C CYS A 30 -5.53 -2.86 -5.71
N VAL A 31 -6.41 -3.40 -6.56
CA VAL A 31 -7.63 -2.71 -7.00
C VAL A 31 -8.59 -2.46 -5.82
N SER A 32 -8.78 -3.45 -4.95
CA SER A 32 -9.61 -3.31 -3.76
C SER A 32 -9.04 -2.29 -2.77
N LEU A 33 -7.73 -2.34 -2.53
CA LEU A 33 -7.04 -1.41 -1.63
C LEU A 33 -7.14 0.03 -2.13
N LEU A 34 -6.94 0.27 -3.43
CA LEU A 34 -7.06 1.61 -4.02
C LEU A 34 -8.46 2.19 -3.81
N LYS A 35 -9.51 1.38 -4.01
CA LYS A 35 -10.90 1.79 -3.75
C LYS A 35 -11.12 2.11 -2.27
N ASN A 36 -10.61 1.27 -1.37
CA ASN A 36 -10.79 1.46 0.07
C ASN A 36 -10.00 2.66 0.61
N CYS A 37 -8.88 3.03 0.00
CA CYS A 37 -8.17 4.27 0.32
C CYS A 37 -8.95 5.54 -0.01
N MET A 38 -9.96 5.45 -0.88
CA MET A 38 -10.89 6.55 -1.18
C MET A 38 -12.15 6.52 -0.31
N SER A 39 -12.22 5.66 0.69
CA SER A 39 -13.32 5.59 1.65
C SER A 39 -13.39 6.85 2.52
N ASN A 40 -14.61 7.28 2.85
CA ASN A 40 -14.85 8.35 3.82
C ASN A 40 -14.56 7.92 5.27
N HIS A 41 -14.36 6.61 5.52
CA HIS A 41 -13.99 6.09 6.83
C HIS A 41 -12.46 6.04 6.95
N THR A 42 -11.90 6.94 7.77
CA THR A 42 -10.45 7.12 7.94
C THR A 42 -9.71 5.83 8.30
N GLU A 43 -10.27 5.00 9.18
CA GLU A 43 -9.66 3.72 9.58
C GLU A 43 -9.50 2.75 8.41
N VAL A 44 -10.51 2.67 7.55
CA VAL A 44 -10.50 1.79 6.35
C VAL A 44 -9.43 2.26 5.37
N ALA A 45 -9.33 3.56 5.16
CA ALA A 45 -8.33 4.14 4.26
C ALA A 45 -6.90 3.91 4.78
N PHE A 46 -6.69 4.10 6.09
CA PHE A 46 -5.39 3.91 6.73
C PHE A 46 -4.93 2.45 6.73
N LEU A 47 -5.82 1.52 7.07
CA LEU A 47 -5.51 0.09 7.04
C LEU A 47 -5.21 -0.39 5.61
N SER A 48 -5.95 0.12 4.62
CA SER A 48 -5.69 -0.18 3.21
C SER A 48 -4.32 0.31 2.75
N LEU A 49 -3.93 1.51 3.19
CA LEU A 49 -2.60 2.06 2.93
C LEU A 49 -1.50 1.19 3.55
N LYS A 50 -1.65 0.78 4.82
CA LYS A 50 -0.68 -0.12 5.48
C LYS A 50 -0.50 -1.43 4.73
N ILE A 51 -1.60 -2.07 4.30
CA ILE A 51 -1.54 -3.31 3.51
C ILE A 51 -0.83 -3.05 2.18
N PHE A 52 -1.15 -1.95 1.48
CA PHE A 52 -0.51 -1.63 0.21
C PHE A 52 1.01 -1.47 0.36
N LEU A 53 1.49 -0.76 1.37
CA LEU A 53 2.93 -0.60 1.60
C LEU A 53 3.61 -1.94 1.90
N LEU A 54 2.98 -2.82 2.69
CA LEU A 54 3.48 -4.17 2.93
C LEU A 54 3.58 -4.98 1.63
N LEU A 55 2.60 -4.87 0.73
CA LEU A 55 2.64 -5.50 -0.59
C LEU A 55 3.79 -4.95 -1.42
N VAL A 56 3.98 -3.63 -1.47
CA VAL A 56 5.10 -3.04 -2.21
C VAL A 56 6.43 -3.54 -1.67
N TYR A 57 6.60 -3.64 -0.36
CA TYR A 57 7.82 -4.19 0.22
C TYR A 57 8.09 -5.64 -0.20
N LYS A 58 7.06 -6.49 -0.21
CA LYS A 58 7.22 -7.91 -0.54
C LYS A 58 7.24 -8.21 -2.04
N PHE A 59 6.62 -7.34 -2.86
CA PHE A 59 6.34 -7.58 -4.29
C PHE A 59 6.77 -6.42 -5.19
N LYS A 60 7.68 -5.53 -4.76
CA LYS A 60 8.09 -4.30 -5.48
C LYS A 60 8.33 -4.51 -6.98
N ASN A 61 8.99 -5.61 -7.33
CA ASN A 61 9.34 -5.94 -8.72
C ASN A 61 8.11 -6.23 -9.60
N HIS A 62 7.00 -6.66 -8.99
CA HIS A 62 5.75 -7.01 -9.66
C HIS A 62 4.70 -5.89 -9.59
N LEU A 63 4.87 -4.88 -8.73
CA LEU A 63 3.83 -3.87 -8.46
C LEU A 63 4.12 -2.48 -9.03
N LYS A 64 5.00 -2.36 -10.04
CA LYS A 64 5.43 -1.05 -10.55
C LYS A 64 4.26 -0.19 -11.06
N SER A 65 3.33 -0.78 -11.80
CA SER A 65 2.17 -0.07 -12.34
C SER A 65 1.21 0.36 -11.23
N GLU A 66 1.01 -0.49 -10.24
CA GLU A 66 0.13 -0.25 -9.11
C GLU A 66 0.69 0.83 -8.20
N ILE A 67 2.02 0.85 -7.98
CA ILE A 67 2.73 1.91 -7.26
C ILE A 67 2.52 3.25 -7.94
N GLU A 68 2.70 3.32 -9.27
CA GLU A 68 2.49 4.56 -10.03
C GLU A 68 1.06 5.09 -9.86
N VAL A 69 0.05 4.23 -10.04
CA VAL A 69 -1.36 4.59 -9.87
C VAL A 69 -1.64 5.07 -8.45
N PHE A 70 -1.09 4.40 -7.44
CA PHE A 70 -1.32 4.73 -6.04
C PHE A 70 -0.68 6.07 -5.66
N VAL A 71 0.56 6.32 -6.10
CA VAL A 71 1.25 7.59 -5.87
C VAL A 71 0.46 8.73 -6.52
N ALA A 72 0.08 8.57 -7.78
CA ALA A 72 -0.63 9.62 -8.52
C ALA A 72 -2.04 9.91 -7.96
N ASN A 73 -2.80 8.87 -7.62
CA ASN A 73 -4.22 9.03 -7.28
C ASN A 73 -4.49 9.17 -5.78
N ILE A 74 -3.59 8.73 -4.92
CA ILE A 74 -3.78 8.80 -3.47
C ILE A 74 -2.76 9.76 -2.86
N PHE A 75 -1.47 9.51 -3.05
CA PHE A 75 -0.44 10.27 -2.32
C PHE A 75 -0.40 11.73 -2.71
N LEU A 76 -0.29 12.02 -4.01
CA LEU A 76 -0.27 13.40 -4.48
C LEU A 76 -1.57 14.13 -4.13
N ARG A 77 -2.74 13.48 -4.27
CA ARG A 77 -4.02 14.09 -3.89
C ARG A 77 -4.11 14.45 -2.41
N VAL A 78 -3.63 13.59 -1.50
CA VAL A 78 -3.62 13.90 -0.06
C VAL A 78 -2.67 15.05 0.26
N LEU A 79 -1.51 15.11 -0.39
CA LEU A 79 -0.55 16.20 -0.20
C LEU A 79 -1.08 17.54 -0.70
N GLU A 80 -1.73 17.54 -1.87
CA GLU A 80 -2.31 18.74 -2.50
C GLU A 80 -3.61 19.20 -1.83
N SER A 81 -4.38 18.29 -1.23
CA SER A 81 -5.66 18.60 -0.61
C SER A 81 -5.49 19.57 0.57
N PRO A 82 -6.21 20.72 0.59
CA PRO A 82 -6.22 21.62 1.75
C PRO A 82 -7.03 21.05 2.92
N ASN A 83 -7.87 20.05 2.67
CA ASN A 83 -8.73 19.42 3.67
C ASN A 83 -8.04 18.24 4.39
N SER A 84 -6.87 17.81 3.92
CA SER A 84 -6.12 16.72 4.54
C SER A 84 -5.35 17.23 5.76
N SER A 85 -5.44 16.50 6.86
CA SER A 85 -4.76 16.88 8.11
C SER A 85 -3.24 16.80 7.97
N PHE A 86 -2.52 17.46 8.87
CA PHE A 86 -1.06 17.39 8.91
C PHE A 86 -0.58 15.94 9.08
N GLU A 87 -1.25 15.16 9.94
CA GLU A 87 -0.94 13.77 10.21
C GLU A 87 -1.10 12.91 8.95
N GLN A 88 -2.17 13.12 8.19
CA GLN A 88 -2.39 12.41 6.92
C GLN A 88 -1.30 12.73 5.90
N LYS A 89 -0.91 14.00 5.78
CA LYS A 89 0.18 14.42 4.87
C LYS A 89 1.53 13.87 5.31
N SER A 90 1.83 13.91 6.61
CA SER A 90 3.06 13.37 7.19
C SER A 90 3.19 11.88 6.93
N LEU A 91 2.11 11.12 7.15
CA LEU A 91 2.06 9.68 6.87
C LEU A 91 2.33 9.37 5.39
N VAL A 92 1.71 10.13 4.47
CA VAL A 92 1.92 9.96 3.03
C VAL A 92 3.37 10.27 2.63
N LEU A 93 3.98 11.30 3.22
CA LEU A 93 5.39 11.62 2.99
C LEU A 93 6.32 10.52 3.52
N GLU A 94 6.02 9.97 4.69
CA GLU A 94 6.78 8.85 5.26
C GLU A 94 6.65 7.59 4.40
N ALA A 95 5.45 7.29 3.92
CA ALA A 95 5.19 6.21 2.98
C ALA A 95 5.95 6.41 1.65
N LEU A 96 5.92 7.61 1.07
CA LEU A 96 6.71 7.97 -0.12
C LEU A 96 8.21 7.79 0.12
N ARG A 97 8.71 8.28 1.26
CA ARG A 97 10.09 8.08 1.67
C ARG A 97 10.44 6.60 1.75
N ALA A 98 9.58 5.77 2.33
CA ALA A 98 9.77 4.33 2.41
C ALA A 98 9.72 3.61 1.05
N LEU A 99 8.94 4.13 0.09
CA LEU A 99 8.92 3.61 -1.29
C LEU A 99 10.23 3.93 -2.05
N CYS A 100 10.74 5.14 -1.84
CA CYS A 100 11.95 5.66 -2.48
C CYS A 100 13.24 5.15 -1.83
N SER A 101 13.22 4.85 -0.54
CA SER A 101 14.35 4.28 0.20
C SER A 101 14.33 2.74 0.17
N ASP A 102 15.51 2.12 0.26
CA ASP A 102 15.70 0.67 0.36
C ASP A 102 15.06 0.08 1.65
N PRO A 103 14.88 -1.25 1.81
CA PRO A 103 13.61 -1.89 2.19
C PRO A 103 13.33 -1.92 3.71
N THR A 104 14.25 -1.46 4.56
CA THR A 104 14.28 -1.80 5.99
C THR A 104 13.33 -1.02 6.90
N MET A 105 12.50 -0.11 6.39
CA MET A 105 11.74 0.86 7.21
C MET A 105 10.31 0.47 7.60
N LEU A 106 9.70 -0.58 7.03
CA LEU A 106 8.30 -0.94 7.34
C LEU A 106 8.07 -1.55 8.72
N THR A 107 9.13 -1.76 9.51
CA THR A 107 9.02 -2.23 10.90
C THR A 107 8.64 -1.14 11.91
N GLN A 108 8.47 0.12 11.47
CA GLN A 108 8.27 1.27 12.37
C GLN A 108 6.98 2.09 12.12
N ILE A 109 6.09 1.68 11.21
CA ILE A 109 4.82 2.38 10.88
C ILE A 109 3.60 1.64 11.45
#